data_AF-A8U868-F1
#
_entry.id   AF-A8U868-F1
#
_cell.length_a   1.000
_cell.length_b   1.000
_cell.length_c   1.000
_cell.angle_alpha   90.00
_cell.angle_beta   90.00
_cell.angle_gamma   90.00
#
_symmetry.space_group_name_H-M   'P 1'
#
loop_
_entity.id
_entity.type
_entity.pdbx_description
1 polymer ?
#
loop_
_entity_poly.entity_id
_entity_poly.type
_entity_poly.pdbx_seq_one_letter_code
_entity_poly.pdbx_strand_id
1 'polypeptide(L)' 'MTKKVLILEDARFIWDEEEVKTFVEMWNDNKSSTEIARVLNCKILDVALLVMDQAEKKKIQQRNRGIV' A
#
# COMPACT_ATOMS: atom_id res chain seq x y z
N MET A 1 -6.47 -31.22 -15.59
CA MET A 1 -6.79 -30.29 -14.48
C MET A 1 -5.64 -29.34 -14.29
N THR A 2 -5.89 -28.04 -14.27
CA THR A 2 -4.86 -27.00 -14.08
C THR A 2 -4.70 -26.70 -12.60
N LYS A 3 -3.46 -26.68 -12.08
CA LYS A 3 -3.17 -26.36 -10.67
C LYS A 3 -3.42 -24.87 -10.41
N LYS A 4 -4.22 -24.55 -9.38
CA LYS A 4 -4.42 -23.18 -8.90
C LYS A 4 -3.37 -22.87 -7.82
N VAL A 5 -2.91 -21.63 -7.75
CA VAL A 5 -1.94 -21.14 -6.77
C VAL A 5 -2.53 -19.89 -6.11
N LEU A 6 -2.46 -19.82 -4.78
CA LEU A 6 -2.75 -18.59 -4.06
C LEU A 6 -1.50 -17.70 -4.15
N ILE A 7 -1.65 -16.54 -4.77
CA ILE A 7 -0.60 -15.51 -4.76
C ILE A 7 -0.86 -14.54 -3.60
N LEU A 8 0.19 -13.90 -3.10
CA LEU A 8 0.14 -12.94 -1.99
C LEU A 8 -0.20 -13.57 -0.61
N GLU A 9 0.22 -14.82 -0.37
CA GLU A 9 -0.03 -15.53 0.89
C GLU A 9 0.47 -14.76 2.13
N ASP A 10 1.59 -14.04 2.01
CA ASP A 10 2.19 -13.26 3.09
C ASP A 10 1.95 -11.75 3.00
N ALA A 11 0.92 -11.32 2.26
CA ALA A 11 0.56 -9.91 2.14
C ALA A 11 -0.33 -9.45 3.29
N ARG A 12 -0.11 -8.22 3.75
CA ARG A 12 -0.91 -7.58 4.81
C ARG A 12 -2.17 -6.95 4.24
N PHE A 13 -3.32 -7.57 4.52
CA PHE A 13 -4.64 -7.06 4.12
C PHE A 13 -5.40 -6.34 5.23
N ILE A 14 -4.98 -6.52 6.49
CA ILE A 14 -5.62 -5.91 7.65
C ILE A 14 -4.70 -4.80 8.16
N TRP A 15 -5.27 -3.61 8.26
CA TRP A 15 -4.61 -2.38 8.67
C TRP A 15 -5.48 -1.67 9.69
N ASP A 16 -4.86 -1.08 10.71
CA ASP A 16 -5.56 -0.24 11.66
C ASP A 16 -5.77 1.17 11.07
N GLU A 17 -6.80 1.89 11.51
CA GLU A 17 -7.15 3.20 10.95
C GLU A 17 -6.01 4.22 11.05
N GLU A 18 -5.23 4.19 12.14
CA GLU A 18 -4.06 5.05 12.33
C GLU A 18 -2.92 4.73 11.35
N GLU A 19 -2.72 3.45 11.00
CA GLU A 19 -1.73 3.06 9.98
C GLU A 19 -2.14 3.58 8.60
N VAL A 20 -3.44 3.47 8.26
CA VAL A 20 -3.99 4.00 7.01
C VAL A 20 -3.88 5.53 6.96
N LYS A 21 -4.17 6.21 8.07
CA LYS A 21 -4.02 7.67 8.17
C LYS A 21 -2.56 8.09 7.98
N THR A 22 -1.63 7.44 8.69
CA THR A 22 -0.18 7.68 8.54
C THR A 22 0.28 7.45 7.10
N PHE A 23 -0.19 6.38 6.47
CA PHE A 23 0.05 6.13 5.04
C PHE A 23 -0.41 7.30 4.17
N VAL A 24 -1.65 7.79 4.33
CA VAL A 24 -2.20 8.89 3.52
C VAL A 24 -1.43 10.19 3.72
N GLU A 25 -1.08 10.53 4.97
CA GLU A 25 -0.27 11.72 5.28
C GLU A 25 1.09 11.65 4.59
N MET A 26 1.82 10.54 4.75
CA MET A 26 3.09 10.33 4.05
C MET A 26 2.92 10.28 2.53
N TRP A 27 1.78 9.77 2.05
CA TRP A 27 1.47 9.75 0.62
C TRP A 27 1.26 11.18 0.06
N ASN A 28 0.64 12.06 0.81
CA ASN A 28 0.47 13.45 0.40
C ASN A 28 1.78 14.25 0.50
N ASP A 29 2.66 13.90 1.45
CA ASP A 29 4.00 14.47 1.61
C ASP A 29 5.04 13.96 0.59
N ASN A 30 4.59 13.26 -0.45
CA ASN A 30 5.42 12.72 -1.52
C ASN A 30 6.55 11.75 -1.04
N LYS A 31 6.38 11.11 0.13
CA LYS A 31 7.29 10.06 0.62
C LYS A 31 7.26 8.83 -0.27
N SER A 32 8.41 8.18 -0.47
CA SER A 32 8.49 6.96 -1.26
C SER A 32 7.81 5.77 -0.57
N SER A 33 7.39 4.76 -1.34
CA SER A 33 6.84 3.53 -0.75
C SER A 33 7.85 2.80 0.16
N THR A 34 9.16 2.98 -0.07
CA THR A 34 10.21 2.42 0.81
C THR A 34 10.29 3.14 2.15
N GLU A 35 10.16 4.47 2.16
CA GLU A 35 10.09 5.26 3.39
C GLU A 35 8.83 4.91 4.19
N ILE A 36 7.68 4.82 3.51
CA ILE A 36 6.40 4.44 4.12
C ILE A 36 6.48 3.03 4.72
N ALA A 37 7.01 2.06 3.98
CA ALA A 37 7.17 0.69 4.47
C ALA A 37 8.04 0.62 5.74
N ARG A 38 9.10 1.43 5.79
CA ARG A 38 9.96 1.53 6.96
C ARG A 38 9.24 2.11 8.17
N VAL A 39 8.43 3.16 7.98
CA VAL A 39 7.67 3.80 9.07
C VAL A 39 6.56 2.88 9.59
N LEU A 40 5.84 2.22 8.70
CA LEU A 40 4.74 1.30 9.05
C LEU A 40 5.22 -0.12 9.41
N ASN A 41 6.54 -0.34 9.43
CA ASN A 41 7.19 -1.62 9.73
C ASN A 41 6.58 -2.79 8.92
N CYS A 42 6.43 -2.62 7.61
CA CYS A 42 5.82 -3.59 6.71
C CYS A 42 6.64 -3.79 5.42
N LYS A 43 6.20 -4.70 4.54
CA LYS A 43 6.89 -4.94 3.26
C LYS A 43 6.48 -3.86 2.26
N ILE A 44 7.35 -3.58 1.29
CA ILE A 44 7.03 -2.68 0.18
C ILE A 44 5.81 -3.19 -0.62
N LEU A 45 5.64 -4.51 -0.72
CA LEU A 45 4.47 -5.15 -1.34
C LEU A 45 3.17 -4.75 -0.64
N ASP A 46 3.17 -4.70 0.69
CA ASP A 46 2.00 -4.32 1.49
C ASP A 46 1.62 -2.86 1.20
N VAL A 47 2.63 -1.97 1.12
CA VAL A 47 2.41 -0.57 0.74
C VAL A 47 1.87 -0.47 -0.68
N ALA A 48 2.37 -1.25 -1.64
CA ALA A 48 1.87 -1.23 -3.02
C ALA A 48 0.39 -1.68 -3.10
N LEU A 49 0.01 -2.71 -2.33
CA LEU A 49 -1.39 -3.14 -2.22
C LEU A 49 -2.27 -2.07 -1.58
N LEU A 50 -1.77 -1.40 -0.53
CA LEU A 50 -2.49 -0.31 0.12
C LEU A 50 -2.66 0.89 -0.82
N VAL A 51 -1.65 1.23 -1.64
CA VAL A 51 -1.77 2.27 -2.67
C VAL A 51 -2.88 1.92 -3.65
N MET A 52 -2.92 0.69 -4.17
CA MET A 52 -3.96 0.25 -5.10
C MET A 52 -5.36 0.38 -4.48
N ASP A 53 -5.55 -0.10 -3.24
CA ASP A 53 -6.82 0.00 -2.52
C ASP A 53 -7.26 1.46 -2.28
N GLN A 54 -6.36 2.31 -1.80
CA GLN A 54 -6.69 3.71 -1.51
C GLN A 54 -6.90 4.54 -2.79
N ALA A 55 -6.20 4.23 -3.88
CA ALA A 55 -6.40 4.86 -5.18
C ALA A 55 -7.76 4.49 -5.79
N GLU A 56 -8.15 3.20 -5.75
CA GLU A 56 -9.46 2.75 -6.20
C GLU A 56 -10.60 3.42 -5.41
N LYS A 57 -10.38 3.61 -4.10
CA LYS A 57 -11.30 4.35 -3.21
C LYS A 57 -11.25 5.86 -3.36
N LYS A 58 -10.39 6.40 -4.24
CA LYS A 58 -10.17 7.85 -4.44
C LYS A 58 -9.77 8.59 -3.16
N LYS A 59 -9.10 7.91 -2.23
CA LYS A 59 -8.61 8.49 -0.96
C LYS A 59 -7.24 9.14 -1.09
N ILE A 60 -6.51 8.81 -2.16
CA ILE A 60 -5.22 9.40 -2.51
C ILE A 60 -5.22 9.83 -3.97
N GLN A 61 -4.35 10.79 -4.32
CA GLN A 61 -4.11 11.17 -5.71
C GLN A 61 -2.96 10.34 -6.31
N GLN A 62 -3.10 10.07 -7.61
CA GLN A 62 -2.06 9.49 -8.44
C GLN A 62 -0.83 10.41 -8.44
N ARG A 63 0.36 9.83 -8.28
CA ARG A 63 1.63 10.59 -8.34
C ARG A 63 2.32 10.29 -9.67
N ASN A 64 3.09 11.25 -10.22
CA ASN A 64 3.87 11.06 -11.46
C ASN A 64 4.84 9.86 -11.47
N ARG A 65 5.17 9.28 -10.30
CA ARG A 65 5.98 8.06 -10.16
C ARG A 65 5.36 7.03 -9.19
N GLY A 66 4.05 7.15 -8.90
CA GLY A 66 3.32 6.19 -8.07
C GLY A 66 3.04 4.89 -8.82
N ILE A 67 2.92 3.78 -8.10
CA ILE A 67 2.29 2.58 -8.67
C ILE A 67 0.79 2.86 -8.67
N VAL A 68 0.19 2.69 -9.85
CA VAL A 68 -1.08 3.27 -10.30
C VAL A 68 -0.96 4.77 -10.45
#